data_AF-A0A1Q6ZFY8-F1
#
_entry.id   AF-A0A1Q6ZFY8-F1
#
_cell.length_a   1.000
_cell.length_b   1.000
_cell.length_c   1.000
_cell.angle_alpha   90.00
_cell.angle_beta   90.00
_cell.angle_gamma   90.00
#
_symmetry.space_group_name_H-M   'P 1'
#
loop_
_entity.id
_entity.type
_entity.pdbx_description
1 polymer ?
#
loop_
_entity_poly.entity_id
_entity_poly.type
_entity_poly.pdbx_seq_one_letter_code
_entity_poly.pdbx_strand_id
1 'polypeptide(L)'
;MTRACRWLLVVAFGLACGRAASSPPQGTTPGTGAVATVVPSETDARVSRVEELLRGVPGLEVTALSNGSYQIRIRGHRSIRGNPGDDDPLIVIDGVPSTAGAAALADIAPNDVARIEVLKDAGTASQYGSRGANGVIVITTKRAR
;
A
#
# COMPACT_ATOMS: atom_id res chain seq x y z
N MET A 1 -58.58 19.60 39.78
CA MET A 1 -57.22 19.82 39.25
C MET A 1 -56.28 18.90 40.00
N THR A 2 -55.44 18.14 39.27
CA THR A 2 -54.27 17.33 39.73
C THR A 2 -54.55 16.19 40.74
N ARG A 3 -53.97 14.99 40.71
CA ARG A 3 -53.23 14.11 39.77
C ARG A 3 -52.87 12.89 40.66
N ALA A 4 -52.69 11.70 40.06
CA ALA A 4 -52.13 10.48 40.66
C ALA A 4 -53.05 9.74 41.65
N CYS A 5 -53.11 8.41 41.72
CA CYS A 5 -52.17 7.39 41.29
C CYS A 5 -52.96 6.11 40.98
N ARG A 6 -53.05 5.71 39.70
CA ARG A 6 -53.62 4.42 39.31
C ARG A 6 -52.47 3.43 39.24
N TRP A 7 -52.22 2.74 40.35
CA TRP A 7 -51.38 1.54 40.39
C TRP A 7 -52.09 0.43 39.60
N LEU A 8 -51.65 0.19 38.37
CA LEU A 8 -51.97 -1.03 37.65
C LEU A 8 -50.69 -1.88 37.56
N LEU A 9 -50.82 -3.06 38.13
CA LEU A 9 -49.82 -4.10 38.28
C LEU A 9 -49.94 -5.03 37.07
N VAL A 10 -48.93 -5.06 36.19
CA VAL A 10 -48.75 -6.08 35.12
C VAL A 10 -47.23 -6.19 34.89
N VAL A 11 -46.55 -7.14 35.51
CA VAL A 11 -46.15 -8.47 34.97
C VAL A 11 -45.34 -8.35 33.67
N ALA A 12 -44.06 -8.74 33.70
CA ALA A 12 -43.49 -9.80 32.86
C ALA A 12 -41.95 -9.77 32.81
N PHE A 13 -41.36 -10.97 32.90
CA PHE A 13 -40.21 -11.44 32.10
C PHE A 13 -38.95 -10.57 32.11
N GLY A 14 -37.81 -11.03 32.64
CA GLY A 14 -37.15 -12.27 32.26
C GLY A 14 -35.65 -11.98 32.38
N LEU A 15 -34.94 -12.82 33.12
CA LEU A 15 -33.94 -13.72 32.57
C LEU A 15 -32.66 -13.05 32.02
N ALA A 16 -31.57 -13.41 32.69
CA ALA A 16 -30.25 -13.71 32.13
C ALA A 16 -29.16 -12.62 32.06
N CYS A 17 -28.08 -12.98 32.76
CA CYS A 17 -26.66 -12.73 32.48
C CYS A 17 -26.18 -11.28 32.34
N GLY A 18 -25.75 -10.75 33.48
CA GLY A 18 -24.56 -9.90 33.50
C GLY A 18 -23.36 -10.69 32.95
N ARG A 19 -22.90 -10.32 31.75
CA ARG A 19 -21.65 -10.80 31.18
C ARG A 19 -20.76 -9.60 30.94
N ALA A 20 -19.65 -9.58 31.67
CA ALA A 20 -18.58 -8.60 31.60
C ALA A 20 -18.23 -8.31 30.14
N ALA A 21 -18.38 -7.05 29.72
CA ALA A 21 -17.75 -6.53 28.53
C ALA A 21 -16.29 -6.22 28.87
N SER A 22 -15.43 -7.22 28.78
CA SER A 22 -13.98 -7.01 28.66
C SER A 22 -13.72 -6.49 27.25
N SER A 23 -13.62 -5.17 27.11
CA SER A 23 -13.12 -4.53 25.89
C SER A 23 -11.74 -5.12 25.57
N PRO A 24 -11.48 -5.69 24.38
CA PRO A 24 -10.11 -6.00 24.00
C PRO A 24 -9.32 -4.69 23.96
N PRO A 25 -8.04 -4.68 24.35
CA PRO A 25 -7.22 -3.48 24.19
C PRO A 25 -7.20 -3.14 22.70
N GLN A 26 -7.80 -2.00 22.33
CA GLN A 26 -7.57 -1.41 21.02
C GLN A 26 -6.09 -1.01 21.02
N GLY A 27 -5.26 -1.90 20.47
CA GLY A 27 -3.89 -1.57 20.15
C GLY A 27 -3.91 -0.29 19.34
N THR A 28 -3.35 0.76 19.90
CA THR A 28 -2.94 1.96 19.17
C THR A 28 -2.14 1.47 17.98
N THR A 29 -2.77 1.37 16.81
CA THR A 29 -2.04 1.13 15.57
C THR A 29 -1.54 2.51 15.16
N PRO A 30 -0.25 2.84 15.36
CA PRO A 30 0.29 4.07 14.82
C PRO A 30 -0.02 4.07 13.31
N GLY A 31 -0.49 5.22 12.81
CA GLY A 31 -1.11 5.39 11.51
C GLY A 31 -0.53 4.45 10.45
N THR A 32 -1.38 3.55 9.95
CA THR A 32 -1.07 2.56 8.92
C THR A 32 -0.67 3.31 7.65
N GLY A 33 0.63 3.61 7.51
CA GLY A 33 1.17 4.19 6.29
C GLY A 33 0.78 3.29 5.12
N ALA A 34 0.36 3.87 4.00
CA ALA A 34 -0.06 3.14 2.82
C ALA A 34 1.14 2.50 2.10
N VAL A 35 1.87 1.63 2.81
CA VAL A 35 2.99 0.86 2.30
C VAL A 35 2.46 -0.51 1.91
N ALA A 36 2.67 -0.90 0.65
CA ALA A 36 2.42 -2.25 0.20
C ALA A 36 3.75 -2.97 0.02
N THR A 37 3.94 -4.08 0.72
CA THR A 37 5.15 -4.90 0.61
C THR A 37 4.84 -6.11 -0.26
N VAL A 38 5.70 -6.36 -1.24
CA VAL A 38 5.72 -7.56 -2.07
C VAL A 38 6.98 -8.34 -1.73
N VAL A 39 6.80 -9.58 -1.30
CA VAL A 39 7.89 -10.51 -1.10
C VAL A 39 7.79 -11.54 -2.22
N PRO A 40 8.76 -11.59 -3.15
CA PRO A 40 8.72 -12.55 -4.25
C PRO A 40 8.81 -13.96 -3.68
N SER A 41 7.77 -14.76 -3.91
CA SER A 41 7.70 -16.16 -3.50
C SER A 41 8.20 -17.07 -4.64
N GLU A 42 8.45 -18.36 -4.39
CA GLU A 42 8.96 -19.29 -5.41
C GLU A 42 8.05 -19.40 -6.65
N THR A 43 6.75 -19.16 -6.49
CA THR A 43 5.77 -19.09 -7.59
C THR A 43 6.00 -17.87 -8.50
N ASP A 44 6.46 -16.76 -7.91
CA ASP A 44 6.77 -15.50 -8.60
C ASP A 44 8.13 -15.56 -9.33
N ALA A 45 8.98 -16.55 -9.02
CA ALA A 45 10.24 -16.79 -9.73
C ALA A 45 10.05 -17.24 -11.20
N ARG A 46 8.82 -17.60 -11.60
CA ARG A 46 8.47 -17.87 -13.01
C ARG A 46 8.37 -16.59 -13.85
N VAL A 47 8.28 -15.44 -13.19
CA VAL A 47 8.18 -14.15 -13.84
C VAL A 47 9.58 -13.70 -14.26
N SER A 48 9.75 -13.31 -15.52
CA SER A 48 11.07 -12.93 -16.08
C SER A 48 11.46 -11.47 -15.81
N ARG A 49 10.55 -10.67 -15.23
CA ARG A 49 10.66 -9.22 -15.07
C ARG A 49 10.09 -8.74 -13.74
N VAL A 50 10.74 -7.78 -13.09
CA VAL A 50 10.32 -7.27 -11.77
C VAL A 50 9.03 -6.44 -11.88
N GLU A 51 8.82 -5.77 -13.01
CA GLU A 51 7.65 -4.94 -13.27
C GLU A 51 6.35 -5.76 -13.26
N GLU A 52 6.43 -7.01 -13.69
CA GLU A 52 5.28 -7.92 -13.69
C GLU A 52 4.93 -8.40 -12.28
N LEU A 53 5.91 -8.49 -11.37
CA LEU A 53 5.66 -8.72 -9.94
C LEU A 53 4.85 -7.58 -9.30
N LEU A 54 5.05 -6.36 -9.80
CA LEU A 54 4.36 -5.17 -9.30
C LEU A 54 2.90 -5.07 -9.78
N ARG A 55 2.51 -5.81 -10.83
CA ARG A 55 1.13 -5.77 -11.36
C ARG A 55 0.10 -6.30 -10.36
N GLY A 56 0.49 -7.19 -9.45
CA GLY A 56 -0.39 -7.74 -8.41
C GLY A 56 -0.66 -6.79 -7.23
N VAL A 57 -0.03 -5.61 -7.19
CA VAL A 57 -0.09 -4.72 -6.03
C VAL A 57 -1.29 -3.77 -6.12
N PRO A 58 -2.13 -3.67 -5.08
CA PRO A 58 -3.29 -2.78 -5.10
C PRO A 58 -2.88 -1.30 -5.15
N GLY A 59 -3.39 -0.61 -6.16
CA GLY A 59 -3.18 0.82 -6.40
C GLY A 59 -1.92 1.15 -7.22
N LEU A 60 -1.23 0.11 -7.71
CA LEU A 60 -0.22 0.23 -8.75
C LEU A 60 -0.84 -0.14 -10.10
N GLU A 61 -0.54 0.67 -11.10
CA GLU A 61 -0.85 0.39 -12.50
C GLU A 61 0.47 0.18 -13.24
N VAL A 62 0.60 -0.98 -13.87
CA VAL A 62 1.78 -1.35 -14.65
C VAL A 62 1.34 -1.56 -16.09
N THR A 63 1.72 -0.64 -16.96
CA THR A 63 1.36 -0.64 -18.38
C THR A 63 2.57 -1.00 -19.21
N ALA A 64 2.47 -2.05 -20.01
CA ALA A 64 3.49 -2.39 -21.00
C ALA A 64 3.33 -1.49 -22.23
N LEU A 65 4.39 -0.81 -22.65
CA LEU A 65 4.42 -0.02 -23.87
C LEU A 65 4.84 -0.90 -25.07
N SER A 66 4.45 -0.48 -26.27
CA SER A 66 4.74 -1.19 -27.52
C SER A 66 6.24 -1.34 -27.84
N ASN A 67 7.09 -0.52 -27.22
CA ASN A 67 8.55 -0.57 -27.30
C ASN A 67 9.18 -1.62 -26.36
N GLY A 68 8.39 -2.34 -25.57
CA GLY A 68 8.86 -3.33 -24.59
C GLY A 68 9.33 -2.73 -23.26
N SER A 69 9.20 -1.41 -23.06
CA SER A 69 9.35 -0.77 -21.75
C SER A 69 8.05 -0.85 -20.95
N TYR A 70 8.15 -0.71 -19.64
CA TYR A 70 7.00 -0.60 -18.75
C TYR A 70 6.84 0.84 -18.27
N GLN A 71 5.61 1.27 -18.05
CA GLN A 71 5.30 2.47 -17.30
C GLN A 71 4.57 2.06 -16.03
N ILE A 72 4.99 2.61 -14.90
CA ILE A 72 4.42 2.31 -13.59
C ILE A 72 3.80 3.58 -13.05
N ARG A 73 2.58 3.50 -12.53
CA ARG A 73 1.84 4.63 -11.95
C ARG A 73 1.24 4.23 -10.61
N ILE A 74 1.33 5.13 -9.63
CA ILE A 74 0.73 4.94 -8.30
C ILE A 74 -0.51 5.83 -8.20
N ARG A 75 -1.69 5.22 -8.06
CA ARG A 75 -2.99 5.90 -8.01
C ARG A 75 -3.33 6.73 -9.28
N GLY A 76 -2.96 6.24 -10.46
CA GLY A 76 -3.33 6.85 -11.75
C GLY A 76 -2.61 8.16 -12.07
N HIS A 77 -3.21 8.98 -12.94
CA HIS A 77 -2.68 10.27 -13.36
C HIS A 77 -2.96 11.35 -12.30
N ARG A 78 -1.92 12.09 -11.87
CA ARG A 78 -2.04 13.23 -10.95
C ARG A 78 -1.86 14.57 -11.68
N SER A 79 -1.20 14.55 -12.84
CA SER A 79 -1.01 15.70 -13.70
C SER A 79 -2.22 15.90 -14.63
N ILE A 80 -2.79 17.12 -14.61
CA ILE A 80 -3.83 17.54 -15.57
C ILE A 80 -3.20 17.87 -16.93
N ARG A 81 -1.90 18.21 -16.94
CA ARG A 81 -1.14 18.56 -18.14
C ARG A 81 -0.55 17.34 -18.87
N GLY A 82 -0.56 16.17 -18.24
CA GLY A 82 -0.29 14.89 -18.89
C GLY A 82 1.09 14.75 -19.53
N ASN A 83 2.10 15.48 -19.05
CA ASN A 83 3.44 15.34 -19.64
C ASN A 83 3.98 13.93 -19.29
N PRO A 84 4.57 13.20 -20.25
CA PRO A 84 5.19 11.91 -19.97
C PRO A 84 6.32 12.08 -18.94
N GLY A 85 6.23 11.36 -17.81
CA GLY A 85 7.24 11.37 -16.75
C GLY A 85 6.90 12.21 -15.51
N ASP A 86 5.91 13.11 -15.58
CA ASP A 86 5.52 13.94 -14.44
C ASP A 86 4.81 13.15 -13.32
N ASP A 87 4.16 12.04 -13.69
CA ASP A 87 3.41 11.16 -12.78
C ASP A 87 4.18 9.88 -12.42
N ASP A 88 5.38 9.70 -12.96
CA ASP A 88 6.15 8.49 -12.72
C ASP A 88 6.65 8.47 -11.26
N PRO A 89 6.55 7.32 -10.57
CA PRO A 89 7.02 7.20 -9.20
C PRO A 89 8.56 7.17 -9.15
N LEU A 90 9.11 7.59 -8.01
CA LEU A 90 10.54 7.45 -7.78
C LEU A 90 10.87 5.98 -7.48
N ILE A 91 11.82 5.41 -8.20
CA ILE A 91 12.33 4.07 -7.92
C ILE A 91 13.64 4.18 -7.14
N VAL A 92 13.74 3.43 -6.06
CA VAL A 92 14.91 3.39 -5.18
C VAL A 92 15.39 1.95 -5.15
N ILE A 93 16.65 1.72 -5.52
CA ILE A 93 17.26 0.39 -5.53
C ILE A 93 18.36 0.41 -4.46
N ASP A 94 18.22 -0.43 -3.44
CA ASP A 94 19.21 -0.56 -2.35
C ASP A 94 19.56 0.78 -1.67
N GLY A 95 18.56 1.68 -1.59
CA GLY A 95 18.71 3.02 -1.02
C GLY A 95 19.18 4.09 -2.01
N VAL A 96 19.53 3.73 -3.24
CA VAL A 96 19.94 4.67 -4.30
C VAL A 96 18.73 5.04 -5.16
N PRO A 97 18.30 6.32 -5.19
CA PRO A 97 17.21 6.75 -6.05
C PRO A 97 17.66 6.76 -7.53
N SER A 98 16.89 6.08 -8.37
CA SER A 98 17.06 6.09 -9.82
C SER A 98 16.08 7.06 -10.47
N THR A 99 16.58 7.82 -11.45
CA THR A 99 15.76 8.70 -12.28
C THR A 99 15.30 8.04 -13.57
N ALA A 100 15.72 6.80 -13.84
CA ALA A 100 15.41 6.06 -15.06
C ALA A 100 13.99 5.45 -15.05
N GLY A 101 13.20 5.70 -14.00
CA GLY A 101 11.85 5.15 -13.86
C GLY A 101 11.87 3.63 -13.98
N ALA A 102 10.88 3.07 -14.67
CA ALA A 102 10.74 1.63 -14.80
C ALA A 102 11.90 0.95 -15.57
N ALA A 103 12.72 1.69 -16.32
CA ALA A 103 13.91 1.11 -16.96
C ALA A 103 14.93 0.60 -15.92
N ALA A 104 14.97 1.20 -14.72
CA ALA A 104 15.85 0.75 -13.64
C ALA A 104 15.48 -0.65 -13.10
N LEU A 105 14.22 -1.07 -13.29
CA LEU A 105 13.74 -2.42 -12.93
C LEU A 105 14.15 -3.47 -13.96
N ALA A 106 14.38 -3.07 -15.21
CA ALA A 106 14.75 -3.99 -16.29
C ALA A 106 16.17 -4.54 -16.14
N ASP A 107 17.05 -3.82 -15.44
CA ASP A 107 18.43 -4.23 -15.17
C ASP A 107 18.56 -5.21 -13.99
N ILE A 108 17.46 -5.47 -13.26
CA ILE A 108 17.44 -6.31 -12.06
C ILE A 108 16.70 -7.61 -12.36
N ALA A 109 17.32 -8.75 -12.01
CA ALA A 109 16.65 -10.03 -12.07
C ALA A 109 15.66 -10.20 -10.89
N PRO A 110 14.44 -10.72 -11.13
CA PRO A 110 13.45 -10.94 -10.06
C PRO A 110 13.95 -11.93 -8.98
N ASN A 111 14.84 -12.85 -9.34
CA ASN A 111 15.45 -13.79 -8.40
C ASN A 111 16.35 -13.10 -7.36
N ASP A 112 16.99 -11.99 -7.76
CA ASP A 112 17.89 -11.20 -6.92
C ASP A 112 17.13 -10.19 -6.03
N VAL A 113 15.81 -10.03 -6.21
CA VAL A 113 14.99 -9.16 -5.36
C VAL A 113 14.68 -9.85 -4.03
N ALA A 114 15.00 -9.19 -2.92
CA ALA A 114 14.66 -9.65 -1.57
C ALA A 114 13.24 -9.27 -1.19
N ARG A 115 12.90 -7.99 -1.38
CA ARG A 115 11.54 -7.45 -1.16
C ARG A 115 11.36 -6.16 -1.93
N ILE A 116 10.11 -5.86 -2.26
CA ILE A 116 9.70 -4.60 -2.88
C ILE A 116 8.72 -3.92 -1.94
N GLU A 117 8.98 -2.67 -1.60
CA GLU A 117 8.13 -1.85 -0.77
C GLU A 117 7.60 -0.68 -1.61
N VAL A 118 6.30 -0.55 -1.67
CA VAL A 118 5.61 0.47 -2.45
C VAL A 118 4.98 1.46 -1.49
N LEU A 119 5.57 2.65 -1.42
CA LEU A 119 5.15 3.73 -0.56
C LEU A 119 4.14 4.58 -1.33
N LYS A 120 2.86 4.42 -1.00
CA LYS A 120 1.74 5.09 -1.67
C LYS A 120 1.29 6.37 -0.98
N ASP A 121 1.80 6.64 0.23
CA ASP A 121 1.42 7.80 1.04
C ASP A 121 2.50 8.90 1.02
N ALA A 122 2.06 10.15 1.02
CA ALA A 122 2.92 11.31 0.99
C ALA A 122 3.82 11.41 2.23
N GLY A 123 3.36 10.97 3.41
CA GLY A 123 4.18 11.01 4.63
C GLY A 123 5.41 10.11 4.53
N THR A 124 5.21 8.85 4.15
CA THR A 124 6.32 7.89 3.96
C THR A 124 7.20 8.22 2.76
N ALA A 125 6.60 8.74 1.69
CA ALA A 125 7.31 9.03 0.45
C ALA A 125 8.05 10.39 0.48
N SER A 126 7.63 11.33 1.32
CA SER A 126 8.28 12.64 1.50
C SER A 126 9.74 12.55 1.95
N GLN A 127 10.13 11.44 2.60
CA GLN A 127 11.52 11.18 2.96
C GLN A 127 12.46 11.13 1.74
N TYR A 128 11.92 10.89 0.55
CA TYR A 128 12.67 10.85 -0.71
C TYR A 128 12.54 12.14 -1.55
N GLY A 129 12.03 13.22 -0.95
CA GLY A 129 11.93 14.55 -1.57
C GLY A 129 10.73 14.73 -2.50
N SER A 130 10.75 15.78 -3.34
CA SER A 130 9.60 16.20 -4.15
C SER A 130 9.13 15.14 -5.15
N ARG A 131 10.04 14.29 -5.65
CA ARG A 131 9.69 13.18 -6.57
C ARG A 131 8.94 12.05 -5.86
N GLY A 132 9.10 11.93 -4.55
CA GLY A 132 8.32 11.01 -3.73
C GLY A 132 6.85 11.40 -3.60
N ALA A 133 6.45 12.62 -3.97
CA ALA A 133 5.04 13.02 -3.96
C ALA A 133 4.16 12.12 -4.87
N ASN A 134 4.75 11.61 -5.96
CA ASN A 134 4.11 10.66 -6.88
C ASN A 134 4.09 9.23 -6.34
N GLY A 135 4.75 8.97 -5.22
CA GLY A 135 4.97 7.67 -4.61
C GLY A 135 6.39 7.15 -4.85
N VAL A 136 6.81 6.18 -4.03
CA VAL A 136 8.16 5.62 -4.09
C VAL A 136 8.07 4.10 -4.14
N ILE A 137 8.88 3.48 -4.99
CA ILE A 137 9.03 2.03 -5.06
C ILE A 137 10.45 1.73 -4.61
N VAL A 138 10.59 1.14 -3.42
CA VAL A 138 11.86 0.74 -2.85
C VAL A 138 12.06 -0.74 -3.14
N ILE A 139 13.16 -1.07 -3.80
CA ILE A 139 13.58 -2.42 -4.13
C ILE A 139 14.81 -2.71 -3.28
N THR A 140 14.73 -3.78 -2.49
CA THR A 140 15.90 -4.32 -1.78
C THR A 140 16.34 -5.58 -2.47
N THR A 141 17.61 -5.66 -2.86
CA THR A 141 18.19 -6.86 -3.46
C THR A 141 18.79 -7.78 -2.39
N LYS A 142 18.85 -9.08 -2.69
CA LYS A 142 19.53 -10.11 -1.86
C LYS A 142 21.05 -10.00 -1.97
N ARG A 143 21.54 -9.42 -3.06
CA ARG A 143 22.96 -9.28 -3.42
C ARG A 143 23.67 -8.18 -2.64
N ALA A 144 22.93 -7.30 -1.96
CA ALA A 144 23.48 -6.26 -1.11
C ALA A 144 24.05 -6.82 0.22
N ARG A 145 24.89 -7.86 0.15
CA ARG A 145 25.99 -8.19 1.09
C ARG A 145 26.86 -9.33 0.56
#